data_AF-G0QCE4-F1
#
_entry.id   AF-G0QCE4-F1
#
_cell.length_a   1.000
_cell.length_b   1.000
_cell.length_c   1.000
_cell.angle_alpha   90.00
_cell.angle_beta   90.00
_cell.angle_gamma   90.00
#
_symmetry.space_group_name_H-M   'P 1'
#
loop_
_entity.id
_entity.type
_entity.pdbx_description
1 polymer ?
#
loop_
_entity_poly.entity_id
_entity_poly.type
_entity_poly.pdbx_seq_one_letter_code
_entity_poly.pdbx_strand_id
1 'polypeptide(L)' 'MPECEYTGDEIPETGGKLLVLNSGERLYFKSSKEQKNWEKNRGHEYADK' A
#
# COMPACT_ATOMS: atom_id res chain seq x y z
N MET A 1 -0.19 13.10 5.69
CA MET A 1 -0.99 11.92 6.12
C MET A 1 -0.15 10.66 5.84
N PRO A 2 -0.50 9.43 6.28
CA PRO A 2 0.31 8.26 5.93
C PRO A 2 0.36 8.04 4.41
N GLU A 3 1.51 7.59 3.91
CA GLU A 3 1.71 7.28 2.49
C GLU A 3 1.46 5.79 2.22
N CYS A 4 0.98 5.48 1.02
CA CYS A 4 0.71 4.12 0.61
C CYS A 4 2.01 3.40 0.25
N GLU A 5 2.32 2.32 0.97
CA GLU A 5 3.55 1.54 0.79
C GLU A 5 3.77 1.06 -0.65
N TYR A 6 2.69 0.73 -1.35
CA TYR A 6 2.78 0.20 -2.70
C TYR A 6 2.90 1.27 -3.81
N THR A 7 2.37 2.48 -3.59
CA THR A 7 2.27 3.51 -4.67
C THR A 7 2.94 4.83 -4.34
N GLY A 8 3.28 5.08 -3.07
CA GLY A 8 3.77 6.36 -2.56
C GLY A 8 2.69 7.44 -2.43
N ASP A 9 1.45 7.17 -2.83
CA ASP A 9 0.38 8.19 -2.77
C ASP A 9 -0.11 8.40 -1.34
N GLU A 10 -0.54 9.62 -1.05
CA GLU A 10 -1.09 9.99 0.24
C GLU A 10 -2.44 9.28 0.51
N ILE A 11 -2.62 8.78 1.74
CA ILE A 11 -3.85 8.11 2.18
C ILE A 11 -4.76 9.13 2.90
N PRO A 12 -6.04 9.24 2.49
CA PRO A 12 -6.99 10.15 3.15
C PRO A 12 -7.27 9.74 4.60
N GLU A 13 -7.49 10.72 5.49
CA GLU A 13 -7.63 10.50 6.94
C GLU A 13 -8.74 9.52 7.35
N THR A 14 -9.82 9.45 6.57
CA THR A 14 -10.98 8.59 6.84
C THR A 14 -10.94 7.26 6.09
N GLY A 15 -9.82 6.92 5.44
CA GLY A 15 -9.71 5.77 4.55
C GLY A 15 -8.43 4.96 4.69
N GLY A 16 -8.31 3.96 3.82
CA GLY A 16 -7.14 3.09 3.76
C GLY A 16 -7.15 1.93 4.76
N LYS A 17 -5.98 1.29 4.88
CA LYS A 17 -5.73 0.12 5.71
C LYS A 17 -4.34 0.20 6.33
N LEU A 18 -4.23 -0.32 7.55
CA LEU A 18 -2.98 -0.53 8.25
C LEU A 18 -2.75 -2.04 8.43
N LEU A 19 -1.65 -2.54 7.87
CA LEU A 19 -1.14 -3.90 8.10
C LEU A 19 -0.01 -3.82 9.13
N VAL A 20 -0.10 -4.63 10.19
CA VAL A 20 0.97 -4.76 11.19
C VAL A 20 1.63 -6.12 11.00
N LEU A 21 2.92 -6.11 10.70
CA LEU A 21 3.71 -7.33 10.52
C LEU A 21 4.14 -7.92 11.86
N ASN A 22 4.50 -9.20 11.88
CA ASN A 22 5.02 -9.86 13.08
C ASN A 22 6.36 -9.26 13.58
N SER A 23 7.08 -8.52 12.72
CA SER A 23 8.24 -7.71 13.09
C SER A 23 7.88 -6.47 13.93
N GLY A 24 6.59 -6.11 14.00
CA GLY A 24 6.10 -4.84 14.56
C GLY A 24 6.06 -3.70 13.54
N GLU A 25 6.53 -3.93 12.31
CA GLU A 25 6.48 -2.97 11.22
C GLU A 25 5.04 -2.68 10.77
N ARG A 26 4.80 -1.43 10.38
CA ARG A 26 3.48 -0.89 10.05
C ARG A 26 3.47 -0.44 8.60
N LEU A 27 2.64 -1.08 7.79
CA LEU A 27 2.48 -0.76 6.37
C LEU A 27 1.10 -0.18 6.10
N TYR A 28 1.05 0.92 5.36
CA TYR A 28 -0.19 1.60 5.03
C TYR A 28 -0.56 1.38 3.57
N PHE A 29 -1.84 1.12 3.30
CA PHE A 29 -2.34 0.90 1.95
C PHE A 29 -3.62 1.68 1.70
N LYS A 30 -3.75 2.32 0.52
CA LYS A 30 -4.99 2.98 0.10
C LYS A 30 -6.17 2.02 -0.01
N SER A 31 -5.92 0.78 -0.44
CA SER A 31 -6.98 -0.19 -0.68
C SER A 31 -6.48 -1.64 -0.60
N SER A 32 -7.43 -2.59 -0.55
CA SER A 32 -7.15 -4.03 -0.65
C SER A 32 -6.43 -4.42 -1.95
N LYS A 33 -6.56 -3.63 -3.03
CA LYS A 33 -5.87 -3.91 -4.31
C LYS A 33 -4.37 -3.72 -4.15
N GLU A 34 -3.97 -2.60 -3.56
CA GLU A 34 -2.56 -2.25 -3.38
C GLU A 34 -1.87 -3.21 -2.41
N GLN A 35 -2.53 -3.55 -1.29
CA GLN A 35 -2.04 -4.58 -0.38
C GLN A 35 -1.80 -5.92 -1.10
N LYS A 36 -2.77 -6.40 -1.88
CA LYS A 36 -2.64 -7.67 -2.63
C LYS A 36 -1.55 -7.63 -3.69
N ASN A 37 -1.26 -6.47 -4.26
CA ASN A 37 -0.19 -6.34 -5.24
C ASN A 37 1.19 -6.34 -4.55
N TRP A 38 1.31 -5.63 -3.42
CA TRP A 38 2.49 -5.66 -2.56
C TRP A 38 2.79 -7.08 -2.05
N GLU A 39 1.78 -7.79 -1.52
CA GLU A 39 1.90 -9.19 -1.07
C GLU A 39 2.33 -10.15 -2.19
N LYS A 40 1.99 -9.83 -3.44
CA LYS A 40 2.34 -10.61 -4.63
C LYS A 40 3.66 -10.16 -5.29
N ASN A 41 4.37 -9.21 -4.67
CA ASN A 41 5.60 -8.62 -5.18
C ASN A 41 5.47 -8.15 -6.64
N ARG A 42 4.33 -7.53 -6.97
CA ARG A 42 4.08 -6.98 -8.31
C ARG A 42 4.75 -5.61 -8.42
N GLY A 43 5.36 -5.34 -9.56
CA GLY A 43 5.84 -3.98 -9.85
C GLY A 43 4.67 -3.00 -9.94
N HIS A 44 4.83 -1.81 -9.35
CA HIS A 44 3.89 -0.70 -9.53
C HIS A 44 4.08 0.02 -10.87
N GLU A 45 5.06 -0.38 -11.68
CA GLU A 45 5.24 0.14 -13.02
C GLU A 45 4.17 -0.45 -13.95
N TYR A 46 3.22 0.39 -14.35
CA TYR A 46 2.36 0.10 -15.47
C TYR A 46 3.17 0.33 -16.75
N ALA A 47 3.18 -0.63 -17.68
CA ALA A 47 3.73 -0.41 -19.00
C ALA A 47 3.04 0.82 -19.62
N ASP A 48 3.84 1.78 -20.09
CA ASP A 48 3.34 2.89 -20.90
C ASP A 48 2.53 2.32 -22.07
N LYS A 49 1.32 2.83 -22.26
CA LYS A 49 0.39 2.39 -23.31
C LYS A 49 0.92 2.69 -24.71
#